data_AF-A0A369QJT7-F1
#
_entry.id   AF-A0A369QJT7-F1
#
_cell.length_a   1.000
_cell.length_b   1.000
_cell.length_c   1.000
_cell.angle_alpha   90.00
_cell.angle_beta   90.00
_cell.angle_gamma   90.00
#
_symmetry.space_group_name_H-M   'P 1'
#
loop_
_entity.id
_entity.type
_entity.pdbx_description
1 polymer ?
#
loop_
_entity_poly.entity_id
_entity_poly.type
_entity_poly.pdbx_seq_one_letter_code
_entity_poly.pdbx_strand_id
1 'polypeptide(L)'
;MNKPLHILYAICLVVCFSACKRNNISGSSSATPEKINKVNVINLDFNNLSAKGRMQFENDGEKINTGITIRMQKDSIIWISVVPALGIEVARVRITPDSVALINRLEKTYFSDNVQALKSRFNVDLTFNMVQALLIGNYVPGENGNEKLIDRDPIQHTRQNLGAAILDQFISIESFKLKKLQISDPESPNTITVDYSDFENVGGKPVAKSTLVVANTVKENQTKKMVASINYNKIEINSNDLAFPFAIPNDYRRK
;
A
#
# COMPACT_ATOMS: atom_id res chain seq x y z
N MET A 1 24.43 37.13 47.39
CA MET A 1 23.29 37.35 46.48
C MET A 1 23.26 36.25 45.43
N ASN A 2 22.20 35.44 45.47
CA ASN A 2 22.19 34.04 45.05
C ASN A 2 22.01 33.89 43.52
N LYS A 3 23.12 33.77 42.79
CA LYS A 3 23.14 33.46 41.35
C LYS A 3 22.48 32.12 40.95
N PRO A 4 22.36 31.05 41.78
CA PRO A 4 21.64 29.85 41.35
C PRO A 4 20.11 30.00 41.35
N LEU A 5 19.56 31.04 42.01
CA LEU A 5 18.10 31.27 42.05
C LEU A 5 17.56 31.81 40.72
N HIS A 6 18.33 32.63 40.02
CA HIS A 6 17.94 33.21 38.72
C HIS A 6 17.95 32.18 37.58
N ILE A 7 18.81 31.16 37.66
CA ILE A 7 18.86 30.06 36.69
C ILE A 7 17.60 29.18 36.82
N LEU A 8 17.08 29.00 38.04
CA LEU A 8 15.84 28.25 38.27
C LEU A 8 14.60 29.00 37.71
N TYR A 9 14.57 30.33 37.80
CA TYR A 9 13.51 31.15 37.20
C TYR A 9 13.58 31.15 35.66
N ALA A 10 14.77 31.12 35.06
CA ALA A 10 14.93 31.05 33.61
C ALA A 10 14.47 29.69 33.04
N ILE A 11 14.69 28.59 33.76
CA ILE A 11 14.22 27.25 33.35
C ILE A 11 12.70 27.12 33.53
N CYS A 12 12.11 27.73 34.57
CA CYS A 12 10.66 27.74 34.76
C CYS A 12 9.93 28.55 33.67
N LEU A 13 10.55 29.60 33.12
CA LEU A 13 9.96 30.41 32.05
C LEU A 13 9.96 29.72 30.66
N VAL A 14 10.89 28.77 30.43
CA VAL A 14 10.97 27.99 29.19
C VAL A 14 9.96 26.84 29.17
N VAL A 15 9.55 26.33 30.34
CA VAL A 15 8.60 25.20 30.44
C VAL A 15 7.13 25.65 30.26
N CYS A 16 6.82 26.94 30.40
CA CYS A 16 5.45 27.46 30.26
C CYS A 16 5.02 27.82 28.82
N PHE A 17 5.89 27.70 27.81
CA PHE A 17 5.52 27.95 26.40
C PHE A 17 5.50 26.69 25.51
N SER A 18 5.56 25.49 26.08
CA SER A 18 5.05 24.28 25.42
C SER A 18 3.51 24.26 25.45
N ALA A 19 2.90 25.32 24.91
CA ALA A 19 1.54 25.24 24.43
C ALA A 19 1.57 24.26 23.27
N CYS A 20 1.13 23.02 23.52
CA CYS A 20 0.71 22.11 22.47
C CYS A 20 -0.18 22.93 21.53
N LYS A 21 0.33 23.19 20.32
CA LYS A 21 -0.46 23.70 19.23
C LYS A 21 -1.54 22.65 19.01
N ARG A 22 -2.70 22.85 19.63
CA ARG A 22 -3.90 22.10 19.35
C ARG A 22 -4.19 22.44 17.90
N ASN A 23 -3.74 21.58 17.00
CA ASN A 23 -4.18 21.66 15.62
C ASN A 23 -5.69 21.57 15.72
N ASN A 24 -6.35 22.71 15.47
CA ASN A 24 -7.76 22.73 15.21
C ASN A 24 -7.95 21.71 14.09
N ILE A 25 -8.55 20.58 14.46
CA ILE A 25 -9.16 19.65 13.52
C ILE A 25 -10.27 20.50 12.87
N SER A 26 -9.89 21.26 11.85
CA SER A 26 -10.82 21.87 10.93
C SER A 26 -11.71 20.74 10.42
N GLY A 27 -13.00 20.99 10.48
CA GLY A 27 -14.09 20.02 10.42
C GLY A 27 -13.74 18.73 9.69
N SER A 28 -13.90 17.61 10.40
CA SER A 28 -14.10 16.30 9.79
C SER A 28 -15.33 16.37 8.90
N SER A 29 -15.16 16.80 7.64
CA SER A 29 -16.01 16.36 6.56
C SER A 29 -15.80 14.86 6.49
N SER A 30 -16.63 14.10 7.21
CA SER A 30 -16.68 12.65 7.07
C SER A 30 -16.87 12.37 5.59
N ALA A 31 -15.88 11.76 4.95
CA ALA A 31 -15.97 11.43 3.54
C ALA A 31 -17.28 10.69 3.28
N THR A 32 -18.12 11.22 2.41
CA THR A 32 -19.38 10.57 2.05
C THR A 32 -19.07 9.38 1.16
N PRO A 33 -19.62 8.18 1.44
CA PRO A 33 -19.44 7.05 0.55
C PRO A 33 -20.03 7.34 -0.82
N GLU A 34 -19.32 6.93 -1.85
CA GLU A 34 -19.77 6.96 -3.23
C GLU A 34 -20.35 5.60 -3.61
N LYS A 35 -21.43 5.60 -4.39
CA LYS A 35 -21.94 4.37 -4.98
C LYS A 35 -21.15 4.05 -6.24
N ILE A 36 -20.25 3.07 -6.15
CA ILE A 36 -19.49 2.53 -7.29
C ILE A 36 -20.06 1.17 -7.63
N ASN A 37 -20.56 1.00 -8.85
CA ASN A 37 -21.28 -0.19 -9.28
C ASN A 37 -22.39 -0.60 -8.28
N LYS A 38 -22.20 -1.72 -7.57
CA LYS A 38 -23.19 -2.32 -6.66
C LYS A 38 -22.91 -2.02 -5.18
N VAL A 39 -21.85 -1.27 -4.85
CA VAL A 39 -21.41 -1.01 -3.47
C VAL A 39 -21.29 0.46 -3.15
N ASN A 40 -21.45 0.79 -1.87
CA ASN A 40 -21.09 2.08 -1.29
C ASN A 40 -19.68 1.99 -0.72
N VAL A 41 -18.78 2.88 -1.14
CA VAL A 41 -17.37 2.82 -0.75
C VAL A 41 -16.74 4.21 -0.66
N ILE A 42 -15.78 4.35 0.25
CA ILE A 42 -14.92 5.54 0.36
C ILE A 42 -13.53 5.17 -0.17
N ASN A 43 -13.26 5.53 -1.42
CA ASN A 43 -11.92 5.44 -2.00
C ASN A 43 -11.09 6.70 -1.71
N LEU A 44 -9.79 6.51 -1.51
CA LEU A 44 -8.83 7.60 -1.47
C LEU A 44 -8.67 8.14 -2.89
N ASP A 45 -8.85 9.45 -3.03
CA ASP A 45 -8.54 10.17 -4.28
C ASP A 45 -7.32 11.05 -4.03
N PHE A 46 -6.41 11.08 -4.98
CA PHE A 46 -5.12 11.77 -4.88
C PHE A 46 -4.56 12.03 -6.29
N ASN A 47 -3.82 13.12 -6.47
CA ASN A 47 -2.99 13.30 -7.66
C ASN A 47 -1.60 12.67 -7.46
N ASN A 48 -1.02 12.95 -6.30
CA ASN A 48 0.29 12.48 -5.86
C ASN A 48 0.17 11.89 -4.46
N LEU A 49 0.89 10.82 -4.17
CA LEU A 49 0.93 10.19 -2.85
C LEU A 49 2.36 9.82 -2.49
N SER A 50 2.75 10.11 -1.26
CA SER A 50 3.99 9.62 -0.65
C SER A 50 3.68 8.94 0.68
N ALA A 51 3.95 7.65 0.77
CA ALA A 51 3.81 6.86 1.97
C ALA A 51 5.17 6.32 2.41
N LYS A 52 5.50 6.49 3.68
CA LYS A 52 6.70 5.95 4.32
C LYS A 52 6.29 5.00 5.42
N GLY A 53 7.04 3.92 5.60
CA GLY A 53 6.69 2.89 6.56
C GLY A 53 7.78 1.86 6.80
N ARG A 54 7.39 0.83 7.52
CA ARG A 54 8.18 -0.39 7.74
C ARG A 54 7.45 -1.58 7.13
N MET A 55 8.21 -2.43 6.45
CA MET A 55 7.73 -3.70 5.92
C MET A 55 8.44 -4.84 6.66
N GLN A 56 7.66 -5.81 7.13
CA GLN A 56 8.13 -7.12 7.56
C GLN A 56 7.75 -8.11 6.47
N PHE A 57 8.73 -8.80 5.91
CA PHE A 57 8.53 -9.78 4.84
C PHE A 57 9.03 -11.14 5.30
N GLU A 58 8.23 -12.17 5.09
CA GLU A 58 8.55 -13.56 5.41
C GLU A 58 8.27 -14.45 4.19
N ASN A 59 9.26 -15.24 3.78
CA ASN A 59 9.13 -16.19 2.68
C ASN A 59 10.01 -17.42 2.94
N ASP A 60 9.41 -18.62 2.95
CA ASP A 60 10.12 -19.88 3.21
C ASP A 60 11.00 -19.85 4.49
N GLY A 61 10.55 -19.15 5.54
CA GLY A 61 11.24 -19.01 6.83
C GLY A 61 12.25 -17.86 6.91
N GLU A 62 12.64 -17.25 5.79
CA GLU A 62 13.48 -16.05 5.78
C GLU A 62 12.66 -14.82 6.14
N LYS A 63 13.14 -14.03 7.12
CA LYS A 63 12.47 -12.80 7.59
C LYS A 63 13.31 -11.57 7.31
N ILE A 64 12.71 -10.56 6.71
CA ILE A 64 13.35 -9.29 6.38
C ILE A 64 12.52 -8.15 6.95
N ASN A 65 13.17 -7.31 7.77
CA ASN A 65 12.59 -6.07 8.28
C ASN A 65 13.26 -4.89 7.58
N THR A 66 12.49 -4.06 6.90
CA THR A 66 13.03 -2.99 6.07
C THR A 66 12.15 -1.75 6.08
N GLY A 67 12.76 -0.58 5.87
CA GLY A 67 12.03 0.64 5.56
C GLY A 67 11.51 0.58 4.12
N ILE A 68 10.30 1.09 3.92
CA ILE A 68 9.69 1.20 2.59
C ILE A 68 9.22 2.64 2.37
N THR A 69 9.47 3.15 1.17
CA THR A 69 8.87 4.39 0.67
C THR A 69 8.12 4.07 -0.61
N ILE A 70 6.84 4.41 -0.66
CA ILE A 70 5.99 4.30 -1.83
C ILE A 70 5.65 5.71 -2.28
N ARG A 71 5.87 6.01 -3.56
CA ARG A 71 5.42 7.23 -4.21
C ARG A 71 4.52 6.84 -5.37
N MET A 72 3.42 7.56 -5.54
CA MET A 72 2.49 7.34 -6.64
C MET A 72 2.10 8.67 -7.26
N GLN A 73 2.05 8.70 -8.58
CA GLN A 73 1.27 9.68 -9.33
C GLN A 73 0.11 8.91 -9.95
N LYS A 74 -1.12 9.38 -9.70
CA LYS A 74 -2.35 8.69 -10.11
C LYS A 74 -2.31 8.40 -11.60
N ASP A 75 -2.72 7.17 -11.94
CA ASP A 75 -2.79 6.67 -13.33
C ASP A 75 -1.47 6.71 -14.13
N SER A 76 -0.31 6.99 -13.50
CA SER A 76 0.95 7.21 -14.22
C SER A 76 2.13 6.39 -13.70
N ILE A 77 2.44 6.42 -12.41
CA ILE A 77 3.63 5.75 -11.89
C ILE A 77 3.45 5.32 -10.44
N ILE A 78 3.92 4.12 -10.14
CA ILE A 78 4.17 3.63 -8.79
C ILE A 78 5.67 3.44 -8.67
N TRP A 79 6.25 4.04 -7.63
CA TRP A 79 7.67 3.98 -7.35
C TRP A 79 7.86 3.53 -5.91
N ILE A 80 8.64 2.46 -5.73
CA ILE A 80 8.87 1.85 -4.43
C ILE A 80 10.36 1.78 -4.20
N SER A 81 10.80 2.25 -3.04
CA SER A 81 12.18 2.12 -2.56
C SER A 81 12.20 1.34 -1.26
N VAL A 82 13.06 0.33 -1.21
CA VAL A 82 13.27 -0.53 -0.05
C VAL A 82 14.63 -0.20 0.53
N VAL A 83 14.62 0.35 1.74
CA VAL A 83 15.81 0.85 2.45
C VAL A 83 15.80 0.26 3.85
N PRO A 84 16.64 -0.75 4.15
CA PRO A 84 16.78 -1.28 5.50
C PRO A 84 17.28 -0.21 6.48
N ALA A 85 17.25 -0.52 7.77
CA ALA A 85 17.66 0.41 8.83
C ALA A 85 19.11 0.96 8.67
N LEU A 86 19.97 0.27 7.91
CA LEU A 86 21.35 0.68 7.60
C LEU A 86 21.44 1.80 6.54
N GLY A 87 20.31 2.27 5.99
CA GLY A 87 20.23 3.47 5.14
C GLY A 87 20.60 3.27 3.67
N ILE A 88 21.09 2.09 3.28
CA ILE A 88 21.45 1.77 1.89
C ILE A 88 20.24 1.13 1.20
N GLU A 89 19.79 1.70 0.08
CA GLU A 89 18.72 1.11 -0.73
C GLU A 89 19.14 -0.29 -1.23
N VAL A 90 18.27 -1.29 -1.05
CA VAL A 90 18.53 -2.67 -1.49
C VAL A 90 17.69 -3.05 -2.71
N ALA A 91 16.52 -2.44 -2.85
CA ALA A 91 15.67 -2.64 -4.02
C ALA A 91 14.93 -1.36 -4.40
N ARG A 92 14.69 -1.20 -5.70
CA ARG A 92 13.83 -0.15 -6.25
C ARG A 92 12.91 -0.74 -7.30
N VAL A 93 11.63 -0.43 -7.22
CA VAL A 93 10.61 -0.85 -8.19
C VAL A 93 10.00 0.39 -8.83
N ARG A 94 9.79 0.32 -10.14
CA ARG A 94 8.99 1.26 -10.91
C ARG A 94 7.94 0.49 -11.68
N ILE A 95 6.68 0.88 -11.55
CA ILE A 95 5.57 0.35 -12.33
C ILE A 95 4.90 1.53 -13.00
N THR A 96 4.65 1.41 -14.29
CA THR A 96 3.89 2.35 -15.12
C THR A 96 2.75 1.56 -15.80
N PRO A 97 1.79 2.21 -16.46
CA PRO A 97 0.73 1.53 -17.19
C PRO A 97 1.23 0.51 -18.23
N ASP A 98 2.44 0.70 -18.75
CA ASP A 98 3.04 -0.08 -19.82
C ASP A 98 4.21 -0.96 -19.37
N SER A 99 4.86 -0.68 -18.24
CA SER A 99 6.11 -1.35 -17.85
C SER A 99 6.23 -1.64 -16.37
N VAL A 100 7.01 -2.66 -16.05
CA VAL A 100 7.50 -2.95 -14.71
C VAL A 100 9.01 -3.10 -14.75
N ALA A 101 9.70 -2.43 -13.82
CA ALA A 101 11.13 -2.53 -13.67
C ALA A 101 11.51 -2.66 -12.19
N LEU A 102 12.49 -3.51 -11.91
CA LEU A 102 13.04 -3.76 -10.58
C LEU A 102 14.56 -3.71 -10.64
N ILE A 103 15.19 -2.98 -9.72
CA ILE A 103 16.63 -3.00 -9.47
C ILE A 103 16.85 -3.72 -8.14
N ASN A 104 17.64 -4.79 -8.15
CA ASN A 104 18.15 -5.47 -6.97
C ASN A 104 19.63 -5.08 -6.77
N ARG A 105 19.88 -4.24 -5.76
CA ARG A 105 21.22 -3.70 -5.48
C ARG A 105 22.11 -4.66 -4.72
N LEU A 106 21.53 -5.65 -4.04
CA LEU A 106 22.30 -6.70 -3.35
C LEU A 106 22.98 -7.63 -4.34
N GLU A 107 22.25 -8.03 -5.39
CA GLU A 107 22.76 -8.96 -6.41
C GLU A 107 23.37 -8.26 -7.64
N LYS A 108 23.29 -6.92 -7.70
CA LYS A 108 23.61 -6.13 -8.90
C LYS A 108 22.86 -6.64 -10.13
N THR A 109 21.57 -6.90 -9.97
CA THR A 109 20.70 -7.34 -11.06
C THR A 109 19.53 -6.40 -11.26
N TYR A 110 18.97 -6.41 -12.46
CA TYR A 110 17.73 -5.72 -12.74
C TYR A 110 16.83 -6.56 -13.64
N PHE A 111 15.54 -6.28 -13.57
CA PHE A 111 14.53 -6.79 -14.48
C PHE A 111 13.76 -5.58 -15.02
N SER A 112 13.40 -5.63 -16.30
CA SER A 112 12.58 -4.60 -16.95
C SER A 112 11.82 -5.24 -18.09
N ASP A 113 10.50 -5.14 -18.04
CA ASP A 113 9.59 -5.77 -18.99
C ASP A 113 8.27 -4.99 -19.06
N ASN A 114 7.37 -5.43 -19.93
CA ASN A 114 6.02 -4.93 -20.02
C ASN A 114 5.22 -5.28 -18.74
N VAL A 115 4.26 -4.43 -18.35
CA VAL A 115 3.33 -4.69 -17.24
C VAL A 115 2.65 -6.06 -17.31
N GLN A 116 2.45 -6.64 -18.51
CA GLN A 116 1.94 -8.01 -18.64
C GLN A 116 2.82 -9.09 -17.98
N ALA A 117 4.10 -8.80 -17.70
CA ALA A 117 4.95 -9.70 -16.93
C ALA A 117 4.43 -9.95 -15.50
N LEU A 118 3.61 -9.03 -14.94
CA LEU A 118 2.91 -9.27 -13.67
C LEU A 118 1.94 -10.44 -13.78
N LYS A 119 1.24 -10.58 -14.92
CA LYS A 119 0.36 -11.72 -15.19
C LYS A 119 1.14 -13.02 -15.16
N SER A 120 2.24 -13.09 -15.89
CA SER A 120 3.08 -14.31 -15.93
C SER A 120 3.69 -14.65 -14.58
N ARG A 121 4.02 -13.64 -13.76
CA ARG A 121 4.66 -13.85 -12.45
C ARG A 121 3.67 -14.31 -11.37
N PHE A 122 2.46 -13.76 -11.37
CA PHE A 122 1.47 -14.01 -10.32
C PHE A 122 0.32 -14.93 -10.76
N ASN A 123 0.26 -15.30 -12.05
CA ASN A 123 -0.84 -16.03 -12.66
C ASN A 123 -2.21 -15.36 -12.45
N VAL A 124 -2.22 -14.02 -12.44
CA VAL A 124 -3.42 -13.20 -12.24
C VAL A 124 -3.37 -12.03 -13.22
N ASP A 125 -4.51 -11.73 -13.85
CA ASP A 125 -4.67 -10.58 -14.75
C ASP A 125 -4.64 -9.24 -13.99
N LEU A 126 -3.47 -8.87 -13.46
CA LEU A 126 -3.25 -7.63 -12.72
C LEU A 126 -2.95 -6.48 -13.68
N THR A 127 -3.79 -5.45 -13.66
CA THR A 127 -3.54 -4.18 -14.36
C THR A 127 -2.81 -3.19 -13.44
N PHE A 128 -2.20 -2.14 -14.03
CA PHE A 128 -1.60 -1.05 -13.27
C PHE A 128 -2.57 -0.43 -12.25
N ASN A 129 -3.81 -0.15 -12.68
CA ASN A 129 -4.84 0.45 -11.82
C ASN A 129 -5.18 -0.44 -10.63
N MET A 130 -5.21 -1.76 -10.83
CA MET A 130 -5.43 -2.71 -9.74
C MET A 130 -4.27 -2.70 -8.75
N VAL A 131 -3.02 -2.72 -9.22
CA VAL A 131 -1.85 -2.63 -8.34
C VAL A 131 -1.87 -1.32 -7.55
N GLN A 132 -2.19 -0.19 -8.21
CA GLN A 132 -2.32 1.10 -7.54
C GLN A 132 -3.41 1.08 -6.46
N ALA A 133 -4.58 0.52 -6.77
CA ALA A 133 -5.70 0.42 -5.82
C ALA A 133 -5.37 -0.50 -4.63
N LEU A 134 -4.71 -1.63 -4.88
CA LEU A 134 -4.27 -2.57 -3.85
C LEU A 134 -3.30 -1.92 -2.85
N LEU A 135 -2.35 -1.11 -3.32
CA LEU A 135 -1.37 -0.49 -2.42
C LEU A 135 -1.98 0.51 -1.42
N ILE A 136 -3.17 1.04 -1.72
CA ILE A 136 -3.85 2.07 -0.89
C ILE A 136 -5.17 1.60 -0.30
N GLY A 137 -5.57 0.35 -0.54
CA GLY A 137 -6.85 -0.20 -0.08
C GLY A 137 -8.07 0.48 -0.71
N ASN A 138 -7.99 0.79 -2.00
CA ASN A 138 -9.14 1.22 -2.80
C ASN A 138 -9.87 0.01 -3.39
N TYR A 139 -11.18 0.15 -3.53
CA TYR A 139 -12.02 -0.82 -4.22
C TYR A 139 -11.68 -0.90 -5.71
N VAL A 140 -11.63 -2.12 -6.23
CA VAL A 140 -11.41 -2.44 -7.64
C VAL A 140 -12.77 -2.78 -8.27
N PRO A 141 -13.42 -1.84 -8.99
CA PRO A 141 -14.69 -2.12 -9.64
C PRO A 141 -14.53 -3.08 -10.81
N GLY A 142 -15.50 -3.96 -11.02
CA GLY A 142 -15.53 -4.81 -12.21
C GLY A 142 -15.88 -4.05 -13.48
N GLU A 143 -15.21 -4.40 -14.58
CA GLU A 143 -15.47 -3.83 -15.89
C GLU A 143 -16.93 -4.04 -16.30
N ASN A 144 -17.57 -2.98 -16.80
CA ASN A 144 -18.98 -2.99 -17.22
C ASN A 144 -19.95 -3.54 -16.15
N GLY A 145 -19.58 -3.51 -14.86
CA GLY A 145 -20.40 -4.03 -13.78
C GLY A 145 -20.47 -5.56 -13.70
N ASN A 146 -19.51 -6.28 -14.31
CA ASN A 146 -19.42 -7.75 -14.31
C ASN A 146 -19.10 -8.37 -12.93
N GLU A 147 -19.08 -7.58 -11.87
CA GLU A 147 -19.05 -8.04 -10.49
C GLU A 147 -20.42 -8.53 -10.01
N LYS A 148 -20.44 -9.58 -9.21
CA LYS A 148 -21.61 -10.05 -8.46
C LYS A 148 -21.55 -9.48 -7.05
N LEU A 149 -22.68 -8.98 -6.54
CA LEU A 149 -22.85 -8.72 -5.12
C LEU A 149 -23.31 -10.04 -4.48
N ILE A 150 -22.50 -10.60 -3.58
CA ILE A 150 -22.76 -11.87 -2.90
C ILE A 150 -23.58 -11.60 -1.64
N ASP A 151 -23.08 -10.71 -0.78
CA ASP A 151 -23.72 -10.30 0.46
C ASP A 151 -23.71 -8.76 0.59
N ARG A 152 -24.63 -8.23 1.40
CA ARG A 152 -24.75 -6.79 1.68
C ARG A 152 -24.62 -6.45 3.16
N ASP A 153 -24.91 -7.40 4.06
CA ASP A 153 -24.94 -7.20 5.52
C ASP A 153 -24.38 -8.47 6.20
N PRO A 154 -23.47 -8.37 7.18
CA PRO A 154 -22.91 -7.14 7.78
C PRO A 154 -21.78 -6.51 6.95
N ILE A 155 -21.48 -7.06 5.78
CA ILE A 155 -20.41 -6.59 4.90
C ILE A 155 -20.89 -6.60 3.45
N GLN A 156 -20.46 -5.62 2.66
CA GLN A 156 -20.67 -5.64 1.22
C GLN A 156 -19.60 -6.53 0.60
N HIS A 157 -19.98 -7.72 0.15
CA HIS A 157 -19.09 -8.70 -0.48
C HIS A 157 -19.35 -8.75 -1.98
N THR A 158 -18.33 -8.42 -2.77
CA THR A 158 -18.38 -8.55 -4.23
C THR A 158 -17.42 -9.62 -4.73
N ARG A 159 -17.81 -10.26 -5.84
CA ARG A 159 -17.03 -11.28 -6.54
C ARG A 159 -16.96 -10.97 -8.03
N GLN A 160 -15.79 -11.06 -8.62
CA GLN A 160 -15.59 -10.92 -10.07
C GLN A 160 -14.50 -11.86 -10.56
N ASN A 161 -14.50 -12.15 -11.87
CA ASN A 161 -13.44 -12.93 -12.50
C ASN A 161 -12.30 -11.99 -12.95
N LEU A 162 -11.06 -12.44 -12.80
CA LEU A 162 -9.84 -11.83 -13.31
C LEU A 162 -9.11 -12.84 -14.19
N GLY A 163 -9.57 -12.97 -15.43
CA GLY A 163 -9.17 -14.08 -16.29
C GLY A 163 -9.64 -15.40 -15.70
N ALA A 164 -8.70 -16.31 -15.40
CA ALA A 164 -8.98 -17.58 -14.73
C ALA A 164 -9.12 -17.45 -13.19
N ALA A 165 -8.63 -16.36 -12.60
CA ALA A 165 -8.70 -16.15 -11.15
C ALA A 165 -10.06 -15.53 -10.73
N ILE A 166 -10.38 -15.64 -9.44
CA ILE A 166 -11.51 -14.98 -8.80
C ILE A 166 -11.00 -13.91 -7.85
N LEU A 167 -11.61 -12.73 -7.90
CA LEU A 167 -11.39 -11.62 -6.97
C LEU A 167 -12.64 -11.44 -6.09
N ASP A 168 -12.46 -11.64 -4.80
CA ASP A 168 -13.41 -11.32 -3.74
C ASP A 168 -12.99 -10.05 -2.98
N GLN A 169 -13.93 -9.14 -2.74
CA GLN A 169 -13.69 -7.88 -2.02
C GLN A 169 -14.74 -7.66 -0.94
N PHE A 170 -14.29 -7.23 0.23
CA PHE A 170 -15.11 -7.09 1.43
C PHE A 170 -15.05 -5.66 1.96
N ILE A 171 -16.15 -4.91 1.82
CA ILE A 171 -16.27 -3.50 2.21
C ILE A 171 -17.17 -3.40 3.45
N SER A 172 -16.65 -2.80 4.52
CA SER A 172 -17.39 -2.55 5.76
C SER A 172 -18.58 -1.61 5.51
N ILE A 173 -19.78 -1.94 6.02
CA ILE A 173 -20.95 -1.05 5.93
C ILE A 173 -20.90 0.12 6.92
N GLU A 174 -20.07 0.01 7.97
CA GLU A 174 -19.90 1.05 8.99
C GLU A 174 -18.92 2.14 8.52
N SER A 175 -17.77 1.71 7.99
CA SER A 175 -16.69 2.60 7.57
C SER A 175 -16.66 2.86 6.07
N PHE A 176 -17.39 2.09 5.27
CA PHE A 176 -17.36 2.09 3.81
C PHE A 176 -15.95 1.89 3.23
N LYS A 177 -15.01 1.31 3.99
CA LYS A 177 -13.65 0.99 3.54
C LYS A 177 -13.53 -0.46 3.14
N LEU A 178 -12.72 -0.71 2.10
CA LEU A 178 -12.25 -2.05 1.77
C LEU A 178 -11.42 -2.58 2.95
N LYS A 179 -11.88 -3.67 3.57
CA LYS A 179 -11.23 -4.30 4.72
C LYS A 179 -10.37 -5.47 4.30
N LYS A 180 -10.82 -6.21 3.29
CA LYS A 180 -10.15 -7.40 2.78
C LYS A 180 -10.36 -7.55 1.29
N LEU A 181 -9.35 -8.05 0.61
CA LEU A 181 -9.41 -8.54 -0.75
C LEU A 181 -8.78 -9.94 -0.79
N GLN A 182 -9.35 -10.83 -1.60
CA GLN A 182 -8.82 -12.16 -1.81
C GLN A 182 -8.83 -12.49 -3.30
N ILE A 183 -7.68 -12.92 -3.82
CA ILE A 183 -7.54 -13.47 -5.17
C ILE A 183 -7.30 -14.97 -5.02
N SER A 184 -8.09 -15.78 -5.69
CA SER A 184 -7.98 -17.24 -5.65
C SER A 184 -8.00 -17.84 -7.05
N ASP A 185 -7.22 -18.87 -7.26
CA ASP A 185 -7.30 -19.71 -8.44
C ASP A 185 -8.36 -20.82 -8.21
N PRO A 186 -9.40 -20.97 -9.05
CA PRO A 186 -10.37 -22.05 -8.89
C PRO A 186 -9.78 -23.44 -9.11
N GLU A 187 -8.71 -23.54 -9.90
CA GLU A 187 -8.10 -24.80 -10.32
C GLU A 187 -6.94 -25.23 -9.39
N SER A 188 -6.59 -24.41 -8.39
CA SER A 188 -5.52 -24.71 -7.44
C SER A 188 -5.77 -24.07 -6.07
N PRO A 189 -5.12 -24.54 -4.99
CA PRO A 189 -5.25 -23.91 -3.67
C PRO A 189 -4.51 -22.55 -3.56
N ASN A 190 -4.05 -21.97 -4.68
CA ASN A 190 -3.31 -20.73 -4.69
C ASN A 190 -4.22 -19.56 -4.29
N THR A 191 -3.75 -18.77 -3.33
CA THR A 191 -4.50 -17.62 -2.80
C THR A 191 -3.58 -16.46 -2.51
N ILE A 192 -4.06 -15.24 -2.72
CA ILE A 192 -3.48 -13.99 -2.22
C ILE A 192 -4.56 -13.29 -1.42
N THR A 193 -4.31 -13.04 -0.15
CA THR A 193 -5.18 -12.26 0.73
C THR A 193 -4.50 -10.95 1.08
N VAL A 194 -5.25 -9.86 1.06
CA VAL A 194 -4.80 -8.55 1.53
C VAL A 194 -5.80 -8.01 2.53
N ASP A 195 -5.36 -7.81 3.78
CA ASP A 195 -6.15 -7.20 4.85
C ASP A 195 -5.68 -5.78 5.12
N TYR A 196 -6.62 -4.86 5.30
CA TYR A 196 -6.38 -3.45 5.59
C TYR A 196 -6.92 -3.08 6.97
N SER A 197 -6.07 -2.50 7.81
CA SER A 197 -6.40 -2.09 9.18
C SER A 197 -5.81 -0.73 9.54
N ASP A 198 -6.13 -0.27 10.76
CA ASP A 198 -5.58 0.94 11.36
C ASP A 198 -5.82 2.17 10.47
N PHE A 199 -7.09 2.41 10.13
CA PHE A 199 -7.46 3.51 9.25
C PHE A 199 -7.28 4.86 9.97
N GLU A 200 -6.57 5.78 9.35
CA GLU A 200 -6.39 7.15 9.82
C GLU A 200 -6.92 8.15 8.79
N ASN A 201 -7.30 9.34 9.28
CA ASN A 201 -7.74 10.41 8.40
C ASN A 201 -6.53 11.09 7.71
N VAL A 202 -6.47 10.99 6.39
CA VAL A 202 -5.49 11.67 5.55
C VAL A 202 -6.26 12.50 4.52
N GLY A 203 -6.18 13.84 4.64
CA GLY A 203 -6.86 14.76 3.73
C GLY A 203 -8.39 14.62 3.71
N GLY A 204 -9.00 14.31 4.87
CA GLY A 204 -10.46 14.16 5.01
C GLY A 204 -10.98 12.76 4.68
N LYS A 205 -10.11 11.81 4.29
CA LYS A 205 -10.50 10.44 3.93
C LYS A 205 -9.81 9.39 4.83
N PRO A 206 -10.49 8.28 5.17
CA PRO A 206 -9.86 7.18 5.88
C PRO A 206 -8.90 6.40 4.95
N VAL A 207 -7.65 6.24 5.39
CA VAL A 207 -6.58 5.52 4.68
C VAL A 207 -5.97 4.48 5.62
N ALA A 208 -5.79 3.25 5.14
CA ALA A 208 -5.20 2.18 5.93
C ALA A 208 -3.74 2.47 6.25
N LYS A 209 -3.37 2.44 7.54
CA LYS A 209 -1.95 2.52 7.96
C LYS A 209 -1.28 1.16 7.94
N SER A 210 -2.06 0.09 8.01
CA SER A 210 -1.55 -1.27 8.08
C SER A 210 -2.12 -2.11 6.95
N THR A 211 -1.24 -2.88 6.31
CA THR A 211 -1.59 -3.81 5.24
C THR A 211 -0.90 -5.14 5.51
N LEU A 212 -1.68 -6.22 5.54
CA LEU A 212 -1.16 -7.59 5.65
C LEU A 212 -1.47 -8.32 4.35
N VAL A 213 -0.42 -8.75 3.65
CA VAL A 213 -0.51 -9.60 2.47
C VAL A 213 -0.10 -11.01 2.87
N VAL A 214 -0.93 -12.00 2.55
CA VAL A 214 -0.62 -13.42 2.70
C VAL A 214 -0.85 -14.10 1.36
N ALA A 215 0.22 -14.65 0.77
CA ALA A 215 0.11 -15.47 -0.43
C ALA A 215 0.45 -16.92 -0.10
N ASN A 216 -0.47 -17.83 -0.40
CA ASN A 216 -0.23 -19.27 -0.35
C ASN A 216 -0.17 -19.78 -1.78
N THR A 217 0.90 -20.49 -2.12
CA THR A 217 1.07 -21.10 -3.44
C THR A 217 1.47 -22.55 -3.29
N VAL A 218 0.96 -23.43 -4.15
CA VAL A 218 1.40 -24.83 -4.21
C VAL A 218 2.25 -24.99 -5.47
N LYS A 219 3.49 -25.42 -5.26
CA LYS A 219 4.43 -25.79 -6.33
C LYS A 219 5.06 -27.12 -5.95
N GLU A 220 5.07 -28.08 -6.89
CA GLU A 220 5.71 -29.40 -6.69
C GLU A 220 5.20 -30.14 -5.41
N ASN A 221 3.87 -30.11 -5.18
CA ASN A 221 3.21 -30.67 -3.98
C ASN A 221 3.67 -30.06 -2.63
N GLN A 222 4.35 -28.91 -2.64
CA GLN A 222 4.70 -28.16 -1.44
C GLN A 222 3.95 -26.84 -1.38
N THR A 223 3.34 -26.56 -0.23
CA THR A 223 2.74 -25.26 0.05
C THR A 223 3.81 -24.27 0.48
N LYS A 224 4.03 -23.24 -0.32
CA LYS A 224 4.84 -22.07 0.01
C LYS A 224 3.94 -20.96 0.53
N LYS A 225 4.36 -20.35 1.63
CA LYS A 225 3.66 -19.22 2.25
C LYS A 225 4.56 -18.00 2.26
N MET A 226 4.04 -16.90 1.74
CA MET A 226 4.66 -15.59 1.77
C MET A 226 3.78 -14.65 2.58
N VAL A 227 4.39 -13.88 3.48
CA VAL A 227 3.70 -12.88 4.31
C VAL A 227 4.42 -11.55 4.19
N ALA A 228 3.70 -10.47 3.90
CA ALA A 228 4.21 -9.12 3.96
C ALA A 228 3.30 -8.25 4.83
N SER A 229 3.83 -7.68 5.91
CA SER A 229 3.12 -6.70 6.73
C SER A 229 3.76 -5.33 6.52
N ILE A 230 2.98 -4.35 6.09
CA ILE A 230 3.41 -2.96 5.89
C ILE A 230 2.68 -2.08 6.91
N ASN A 231 3.45 -1.27 7.63
CA ASN A 231 2.94 -0.28 8.58
C ASN A 231 3.46 1.11 8.19
N TYR A 232 2.57 1.99 7.73
CA TYR A 232 2.90 3.34 7.30
C TYR A 232 2.99 4.29 8.49
N ASN A 233 4.16 4.90 8.69
CA ASN A 233 4.33 5.93 9.72
C ASN A 233 3.89 7.32 9.22
N LYS A 234 3.97 7.57 7.91
CA LYS A 234 3.58 8.84 7.28
C LYS A 234 2.92 8.59 5.94
N ILE A 235 1.78 9.23 5.68
CA ILE A 235 1.10 9.24 4.39
C ILE A 235 0.77 10.69 4.07
N GLU A 236 1.19 11.15 2.90
CA GLU A 236 0.94 12.48 2.37
C GLU A 236 0.30 12.35 1.00
N ILE A 237 -0.78 13.10 0.77
CA ILE A 237 -1.45 13.18 -0.53
C ILE A 237 -1.34 14.59 -1.10
N ASN A 238 -1.44 14.70 -2.41
CA ASN A 238 -1.36 15.94 -3.19
C ASN A 238 -0.08 16.74 -2.90
N SER A 239 1.03 16.03 -2.64
CA SER A 239 2.36 16.63 -2.57
C SER A 239 2.80 17.08 -3.97
N ASN A 240 3.26 18.34 -4.10
CA ASN A 240 3.60 18.92 -5.39
C ASN A 240 5.02 18.55 -5.87
N ASP A 241 5.88 18.05 -4.98
CA ASP A 241 7.31 17.85 -5.25
C ASP A 241 7.73 16.37 -5.16
N LEU A 242 7.01 15.47 -5.84
CA LEU A 242 7.42 14.07 -5.95
C LEU A 242 8.34 13.86 -7.15
N ALA A 243 9.52 13.29 -6.87
CA ALA A 243 10.43 12.79 -7.90
C ALA A 243 10.39 11.27 -7.97
N PHE A 244 10.58 10.73 -9.17
CA PHE A 244 10.55 9.29 -9.46
C PHE A 244 11.87 8.81 -10.11
N PRO A 245 13.04 9.04 -9.48
CA PRO A 245 14.31 8.71 -10.10
C PRO A 245 14.46 7.20 -10.29
N PHE A 246 14.76 6.78 -11.51
CA PHE A 246 14.99 5.37 -11.84
C PHE A 246 16.03 5.28 -12.96
N ALA A 247 17.26 4.99 -12.59
CA ALA A 247 18.37 4.75 -13.51
C ALA A 247 19.00 3.41 -13.15
N ILE A 248 19.11 2.53 -14.13
CA ILE A 248 19.76 1.23 -13.98
C ILE A 248 21.27 1.48 -14.05
N PRO A 249 22.06 1.09 -13.04
CA PRO A 249 23.51 1.29 -13.10
C PRO A 249 24.15 0.37 -14.16
N ASN A 250 25.20 0.87 -14.82
CA ASN A 250 25.82 0.19 -15.97
C ASN A 250 26.47 -1.16 -15.63
N ASP A 251 26.85 -1.40 -14.36
CA ASP A 251 27.46 -2.65 -13.90
C ASP A 251 26.43 -3.73 -13.50
N TYR A 252 25.13 -3.48 -13.71
CA TYR A 252 24.06 -4.41 -13.33
C TYR A 252 23.71 -5.34 -14.48
N ARG A 253 23.47 -6.62 -14.16
CA ARG A 253 23.07 -7.63 -15.15
C ARG A 253 21.56 -7.75 -15.25
N ARG A 254 21.03 -7.87 -16.47
CA ARG A 254 19.61 -8.17 -16.70
C ARG A 254 19.32 -9.62 -16.29
N LYS A 255 18.23 -9.84 -15.57
CA LYS A 255 17.64 -11.16 -15.29
C LYS A 255 16.45 -11.42 -16.20
#